data_AF-D2TWN5-F1
#
_entry.id   AF-D2TWN5-F1
#
_cell.length_a   1.000
_cell.length_b   1.000
_cell.length_c   1.000
_cell.angle_alpha   90.00
_cell.angle_beta   90.00
_cell.angle_gamma   90.00
#
_symmetry.space_group_name_H-M   'P 1'
#
loop_
_entity.id
_entity.type
_entity.pdbx_description
1 polymer ?
#
loop_
_entity_poly.entity_id
_entity_poly.type
_entity_poly.pdbx_seq_one_letter_code
_entity_poly.pdbx_strand_id
1 'polypeptide(L)'
;MSVRQTPSNCKLNHFFKIQQRGSTIRREIIAGLTTFLAMVYSVIVVPGMLGQAGFPPTAIFIATCLVAGFGSLLMGLWANLPMAIGCAISLTAFTAFSLVLSQQVSIPVALGAVFLMGCLFTFISITGVRSFILRSMPKGIAQGTGIGIGLFLLLIAANGIGLVVKN
;
A
#
# COMPACT_ATOMS: atom_id res chain seq x y z
N MET A 1 -15.79 15.11 -37.30
CA MET A 1 -16.06 14.00 -36.36
C MET A 1 -16.57 14.60 -35.04
N SER A 2 -17.82 14.31 -34.72
CA SER A 2 -18.63 14.99 -33.70
C SER A 2 -18.17 14.66 -32.27
N VAL A 3 -17.66 15.67 -31.56
CA VAL A 3 -17.44 15.61 -30.10
C VAL A 3 -18.82 15.64 -29.45
N ARG A 4 -19.32 14.48 -29.03
CA ARG A 4 -20.54 14.39 -28.21
C ARG A 4 -20.30 15.08 -26.88
N GLN A 5 -20.74 16.34 -26.79
CA GLN A 5 -20.97 17.04 -25.54
C GLN A 5 -22.11 16.34 -24.80
N THR A 6 -21.83 15.78 -23.62
CA THR A 6 -22.86 15.31 -22.68
C THR A 6 -22.96 16.33 -21.54
N PRO A 7 -24.13 16.90 -21.25
CA PRO A 7 -24.27 17.89 -20.19
C PRO A 7 -24.42 17.23 -18.81
N SER A 8 -24.18 18.01 -17.75
CA SER A 8 -24.48 17.80 -16.31
C SER A 8 -23.41 17.13 -15.40
N ASN A 9 -22.49 17.94 -14.83
CA ASN A 9 -22.47 18.27 -13.40
C ASN A 9 -21.31 19.24 -13.06
N CYS A 10 -21.63 20.54 -12.93
CA CYS A 10 -20.64 21.63 -12.79
C CYS A 10 -19.78 21.61 -11.52
N LYS A 11 -20.15 20.89 -10.45
CA LYS A 11 -19.40 20.92 -9.17
C LYS A 11 -18.27 19.88 -9.10
N LEU A 12 -18.52 18.64 -9.52
CA LEU A 12 -17.53 17.55 -9.45
C LEU A 12 -16.35 17.78 -10.42
N ASN A 13 -16.66 18.29 -11.61
CA ASN A 13 -15.67 18.52 -12.67
C ASN A 13 -14.74 19.71 -12.34
N HIS A 14 -15.25 20.70 -11.60
CA HIS A 14 -14.47 21.83 -11.10
C HIS A 14 -13.60 21.46 -9.89
N PHE A 15 -14.12 20.62 -8.98
CA PHE A 15 -13.41 20.20 -7.76
C PHE A 15 -12.26 19.21 -8.05
N PHE A 16 -12.49 18.22 -8.92
CA PHE A 16 -11.47 17.21 -9.30
C PHE A 16 -10.67 17.57 -10.55
N LYS A 17 -11.00 18.67 -11.25
CA LYS A 17 -10.34 19.12 -12.48
C LYS A 17 -10.22 18.03 -13.55
N ILE A 18 -11.25 17.18 -13.69
CA ILE A 18 -11.22 15.95 -14.49
C ILE A 18 -10.97 16.25 -15.97
N GLN A 19 -11.61 17.29 -16.51
CA GLN A 19 -11.38 17.77 -17.88
C GLN A 19 -10.00 18.44 -18.07
N GLN A 20 -9.46 19.13 -17.07
CA GLN A 20 -8.10 19.69 -17.12
C GLN A 20 -7.01 18.61 -17.10
N ARG A 21 -7.31 17.42 -16.54
CA ARG A 21 -6.45 16.22 -16.58
C ARG A 21 -6.66 15.37 -17.85
N GLY A 22 -7.50 15.81 -18.79
CA GLY A 22 -7.78 15.07 -20.03
C GLY A 22 -8.51 13.74 -19.85
N SER A 23 -9.19 13.55 -18.72
CA SER A 23 -9.91 12.31 -18.38
C SER A 23 -11.44 12.49 -18.53
N THR A 24 -12.16 11.37 -18.59
CA THR A 24 -13.63 11.35 -18.64
C THR A 24 -14.18 10.64 -17.42
N ILE A 25 -15.41 10.98 -17.00
CA ILE A 25 -16.07 10.34 -15.85
C ILE A 25 -16.08 8.81 -15.99
N ARG A 26 -16.31 8.28 -17.21
CA ARG A 26 -16.23 6.84 -17.49
C ARG A 26 -14.83 6.27 -17.25
N ARG A 27 -13.78 6.98 -17.68
CA ARG A 27 -12.38 6.56 -17.50
C ARG A 27 -11.97 6.58 -16.03
N GLU A 28 -12.41 7.58 -15.26
CA GLU A 28 -12.18 7.66 -13.81
C GLU A 28 -12.87 6.52 -13.06
N ILE A 29 -14.12 6.18 -13.41
CA ILE A 29 -14.84 5.05 -12.80
C ILE A 29 -14.12 3.72 -13.11
N ILE A 30 -13.72 3.50 -14.36
CA ILE A 30 -13.01 2.27 -14.75
C ILE A 30 -11.63 2.22 -14.06
N ALA A 31 -10.89 3.33 -14.04
CA ALA A 31 -9.61 3.41 -13.35
C ALA A 31 -9.76 3.11 -11.86
N GLY A 32 -10.72 3.75 -11.19
CA GLY A 32 -11.03 3.49 -9.77
C GLY A 32 -11.38 2.03 -9.52
N LEU A 33 -12.22 1.42 -10.37
CA LEU A 33 -12.58 0.01 -10.26
C LEU A 33 -11.35 -0.91 -10.46
N THR A 34 -10.49 -0.63 -11.43
CA THR A 34 -9.27 -1.42 -11.65
C THR A 34 -8.30 -1.30 -10.48
N THR A 35 -8.12 -0.10 -9.91
CA THR A 35 -7.28 0.10 -8.73
C THR A 35 -7.86 -0.57 -7.49
N PHE A 36 -9.18 -0.52 -7.32
CA PHE A 36 -9.87 -1.24 -6.25
C PHE A 36 -9.62 -2.75 -6.36
N LEU A 37 -9.83 -3.34 -7.53
CA LEU A 37 -9.63 -4.77 -7.75
C LEU A 37 -8.18 -5.20 -7.47
N ALA A 38 -7.19 -4.38 -7.87
CA ALA A 38 -5.79 -4.64 -7.58
C ALA A 38 -5.47 -4.60 -6.08
N MET A 39 -6.10 -3.69 -5.32
CA MET A 39 -5.91 -3.53 -3.89
C MET A 39 -6.62 -4.59 -3.04
N VAL A 40 -7.74 -5.13 -3.50
CA VAL A 40 -8.51 -6.16 -2.78
C VAL A 40 -7.68 -7.39 -2.47
N TYR A 41 -6.70 -7.74 -3.31
CA TYR A 41 -5.77 -8.85 -3.04
C TYR A 41 -5.06 -8.69 -1.68
N SER A 42 -4.63 -7.48 -1.31
CA SER A 42 -3.95 -7.21 -0.04
C SER A 42 -4.83 -7.50 1.18
N VAL A 43 -6.15 -7.35 1.06
CA VAL A 43 -7.11 -7.59 2.15
C VAL A 43 -7.20 -9.08 2.51
N ILE A 44 -6.92 -9.98 1.57
CA ILE A 44 -6.90 -11.43 1.80
C ILE A 44 -5.52 -11.89 2.29
N VAL A 45 -4.47 -11.34 1.69
CA VAL A 45 -3.09 -11.80 1.90
C VAL A 45 -2.54 -11.38 3.26
N VAL A 46 -2.78 -10.14 3.67
CA VAL A 46 -2.23 -9.59 4.93
C VAL A 46 -2.73 -10.37 6.15
N PRO A 47 -4.05 -10.63 6.33
CA PRO A 47 -4.53 -11.47 7.42
C PRO A 47 -4.03 -12.92 7.33
N GLY A 48 -3.87 -13.46 6.13
CA GLY A 48 -3.33 -14.82 5.93
C GLY A 48 -1.88 -14.95 6.43
N MET A 49 -1.03 -13.98 6.10
CA MET A 49 0.38 -13.97 6.49
C MET A 49 0.57 -13.73 8.00
N LEU A 50 -0.09 -12.71 8.55
CA LEU A 50 -0.01 -12.40 9.97
C LEU A 50 -0.74 -13.43 10.84
N GLY A 51 -1.82 -14.04 10.33
CA GLY A 51 -2.53 -15.12 11.02
C GLY A 51 -1.64 -16.33 11.28
N GLN A 52 -0.77 -16.70 10.33
CA GLN A 52 0.23 -17.76 10.51
C GLN A 52 1.27 -17.41 11.60
N ALA A 53 1.48 -16.11 11.88
CA ALA A 53 2.35 -15.63 12.94
C ALA A 53 1.64 -15.50 14.32
N GLY A 54 0.38 -15.94 14.43
CA GLY A 54 -0.36 -15.91 15.69
C GLY A 54 -1.13 -14.62 15.96
N PHE A 55 -1.21 -13.71 14.99
CA PHE A 55 -2.07 -12.53 15.13
C PHE A 55 -3.54 -12.88 14.86
N PRO A 56 -4.51 -12.22 15.51
CA PRO A 56 -5.93 -12.43 15.27
C PRO A 56 -6.32 -11.97 13.85
N PRO A 57 -6.64 -12.90 12.91
CA PRO A 57 -6.82 -12.56 11.49
C PRO A 57 -8.01 -11.64 11.26
N THR A 58 -9.08 -11.79 12.04
CA THR A 58 -10.27 -10.92 11.96
C THR A 58 -9.95 -9.47 12.30
N ALA A 59 -9.14 -9.24 13.35
CA ALA A 59 -8.78 -7.89 13.77
C ALA A 59 -7.89 -7.21 12.72
N ILE A 60 -6.95 -7.94 12.13
CA ILE A 60 -6.07 -7.44 11.07
C ILE A 60 -6.84 -7.13 9.80
N PHE A 61 -7.80 -7.99 9.42
CA PHE A 61 -8.67 -7.75 8.28
C PHE A 61 -9.43 -6.43 8.44
N ILE A 62 -10.09 -6.24 9.59
CA ILE A 62 -10.83 -5.00 9.89
C ILE A 62 -9.88 -3.80 9.89
N ALA A 63 -8.73 -3.90 10.54
CA ALA A 63 -7.73 -2.83 10.59
C ALA A 63 -7.21 -2.46 9.18
N THR A 64 -6.93 -3.46 8.34
CA THR A 64 -6.43 -3.24 6.98
C THR A 64 -7.48 -2.57 6.11
N CYS A 65 -8.73 -3.05 6.15
CA CYS A 65 -9.86 -2.46 5.42
C CYS A 65 -10.12 -1.01 5.86
N LEU A 66 -10.08 -0.75 7.18
CA LEU A 66 -10.35 0.57 7.73
C LEU A 66 -9.22 1.55 7.39
N VAL A 67 -7.96 1.16 7.52
CA VAL A 67 -6.80 2.00 7.19
C VAL A 67 -6.70 2.25 5.68
N ALA A 68 -6.88 1.22 4.86
CA ALA A 68 -6.82 1.36 3.40
C ALA A 68 -8.00 2.19 2.86
N GLY A 69 -9.21 1.95 3.38
CA GLY A 69 -10.40 2.70 3.01
C GLY A 69 -10.33 4.16 3.46
N PHE A 70 -10.04 4.40 4.74
CA PHE A 70 -9.92 5.75 5.28
C PHE A 70 -8.75 6.51 4.66
N GLY A 71 -7.59 5.86 4.49
CA GLY A 71 -6.41 6.46 3.87
C GLY A 71 -6.65 6.84 2.40
N SER A 72 -7.27 5.95 1.63
CA SER A 72 -7.60 6.25 0.23
C SER A 72 -8.67 7.34 0.12
N LEU A 73 -9.65 7.37 1.04
CA LEU A 73 -10.66 8.43 1.10
C LEU A 73 -10.04 9.79 1.43
N LEU A 74 -9.10 9.82 2.39
CA LEU A 74 -8.37 11.03 2.78
C LEU A 74 -7.54 11.59 1.63
N MET A 75 -6.81 10.72 0.91
CA MET A 75 -6.05 11.11 -0.30
C MET A 75 -6.95 11.60 -1.43
N GLY A 76 -8.10 10.93 -1.63
CA GLY A 76 -9.07 11.28 -2.66
C GLY A 76 -9.77 12.62 -2.40
N LEU A 77 -10.35 12.83 -1.22
CA LEU A 77 -11.09 14.05 -0.90
C LEU A 77 -10.20 15.23 -0.55
N TRP A 78 -9.12 15.01 0.21
CA TRP A 78 -8.34 16.11 0.80
C TRP A 78 -7.15 16.52 -0.07
N ALA A 79 -6.51 15.55 -0.74
CA ALA A 79 -5.33 15.80 -1.55
C ALA A 79 -5.63 15.85 -3.07
N ASN A 80 -6.84 15.45 -3.51
CA ASN A 80 -7.24 15.41 -4.93
C ASN A 80 -6.24 14.65 -5.83
N LEU A 81 -5.52 13.68 -5.26
CA LEU A 81 -4.55 12.83 -5.95
C LEU A 81 -5.16 11.45 -6.18
N PRO A 82 -5.06 10.87 -7.40
CA PRO A 82 -5.52 9.52 -7.70
C PRO A 82 -4.54 8.48 -7.13
N MET A 83 -4.39 8.47 -5.80
CA MET A 83 -3.46 7.61 -5.07
C MET A 83 -4.25 6.72 -4.13
N ALA A 84 -4.21 5.41 -4.36
CA ALA A 84 -4.73 4.43 -3.43
C ALA A 84 -3.69 4.13 -2.35
N ILE A 85 -4.13 4.14 -1.08
CA ILE A 85 -3.26 3.80 0.05
C ILE A 85 -3.47 2.34 0.39
N GLY A 86 -2.46 1.51 0.12
CA GLY A 86 -2.44 0.09 0.43
C GLY A 86 -1.58 -0.27 1.62
N CYS A 87 -1.71 -1.52 2.09
CA CYS A 87 -0.82 -2.11 3.07
C CYS A 87 0.48 -2.57 2.41
N ALA A 88 1.62 -2.35 3.07
CA ALA A 88 2.91 -2.82 2.61
C ALA A 88 3.07 -4.33 2.87
N ILE A 89 2.89 -5.15 1.83
CA ILE A 89 2.96 -6.62 1.93
C ILE A 89 4.35 -7.10 2.35
N SER A 90 5.44 -6.51 1.84
CA SER A 90 6.81 -6.92 2.17
C SER A 90 7.16 -6.72 3.65
N LEU A 91 6.81 -5.56 4.22
CA LEU A 91 7.02 -5.29 5.65
C LEU A 91 6.13 -6.19 6.53
N THR A 92 4.90 -6.45 6.08
CA THR A 92 3.99 -7.38 6.76
C THR A 92 4.59 -8.79 6.82
N ALA A 93 5.12 -9.26 5.70
CA ALA A 93 5.76 -10.55 5.58
C ALA A 93 7.03 -10.66 6.42
N PHE A 94 7.88 -9.62 6.41
CA PHE A 94 9.06 -9.54 7.26
C PHE A 94 8.67 -9.60 8.75
N THR A 95 7.63 -8.87 9.15
CA THR A 95 7.15 -8.87 10.54
C THR A 95 6.64 -10.25 10.96
N ALA A 96 5.85 -10.91 10.10
CA ALA A 96 5.31 -12.23 10.39
C ALA A 96 6.39 -13.32 10.40
N PHE A 97 7.17 -13.45 9.32
CA PHE A 97 8.08 -14.58 9.13
C PHE A 97 9.46 -14.38 9.77
N SER A 98 10.03 -13.18 9.68
CA SER A 98 11.38 -12.90 10.18
C SER A 98 11.38 -12.47 11.64
N LEU A 99 10.51 -11.54 12.05
CA LEU A 99 10.48 -11.07 13.44
C LEU A 99 9.75 -12.07 14.37
N VAL A 100 8.51 -12.43 14.05
CA VAL A 100 7.71 -13.26 14.97
C VAL A 100 8.06 -14.74 14.85
N LEU A 101 8.12 -15.31 13.64
CA LEU A 101 8.42 -16.75 13.48
C LEU A 101 9.89 -17.11 13.72
N SER A 102 10.85 -16.31 13.23
CA SER A 102 12.28 -16.67 13.36
C SER A 102 12.89 -16.23 14.69
N GLN A 103 12.55 -15.04 15.19
CA GLN A 103 13.12 -14.52 16.45
C GLN A 103 12.22 -14.74 17.68
N GLN A 104 11.04 -15.35 17.52
CA GLN A 104 10.05 -15.59 18.58
C GLN A 104 9.69 -14.34 19.39
N VAL A 105 9.74 -13.17 18.77
CA VAL A 105 9.37 -11.90 19.41
C VAL A 105 7.87 -11.89 19.65
N SER A 106 7.45 -11.48 20.86
CA SER A 106 6.03 -11.37 21.20
C SER A 106 5.31 -10.36 20.29
N ILE A 107 4.10 -10.72 19.87
CA ILE A 107 3.21 -9.90 19.03
C ILE A 107 3.10 -8.42 19.48
N PRO A 108 2.95 -8.11 20.79
CA PRO A 108 2.86 -6.73 21.26
C PRO A 108 4.15 -5.93 21.02
N VAL A 109 5.31 -6.58 21.14
CA VAL A 109 6.63 -5.95 20.93
C VAL A 109 6.82 -5.66 19.44
N ALA A 110 6.44 -6.59 18.56
CA ALA A 110 6.50 -6.38 17.12
C ALA A 110 5.61 -5.21 16.68
N LEU A 111 4.36 -5.13 17.19
CA LEU A 111 3.45 -4.01 16.93
C LEU A 111 3.99 -2.69 17.48
N GLY A 112 4.60 -2.70 18.67
CA GLY A 112 5.26 -1.54 19.26
C GLY A 112 6.41 -1.01 18.40
N ALA A 113 7.24 -1.91 17.85
CA ALA A 113 8.33 -1.54 16.94
C ALA A 113 7.79 -0.91 15.64
N VAL A 114 6.74 -1.50 15.05
CA VAL A 114 6.09 -0.95 13.83
C VAL A 114 5.47 0.42 14.11
N PHE A 115 4.83 0.60 15.26
CA PHE A 115 4.26 1.89 15.67
C PHE A 115 5.35 2.96 15.84
N LEU A 116 6.44 2.64 16.55
CA LEU A 116 7.57 3.55 16.74
C LEU A 116 8.22 3.94 15.41
N MET A 117 8.38 2.98 14.50
CA MET A 117 8.88 3.22 13.15
C MET A 117 7.96 4.17 12.37
N GLY A 118 6.64 4.03 12.52
CA GLY A 118 5.65 4.95 11.95
C GLY A 118 5.73 6.37 12.51
N CYS A 119 5.90 6.52 13.83
CA CYS A 119 6.12 7.82 14.47
C CYS A 119 7.42 8.47 13.98
N LEU A 120 8.51 7.70 13.93
CA LEU A 120 9.81 8.16 13.43
C LEU A 120 9.72 8.60 11.96
N PHE A 121 9.07 7.80 11.13
CA PHE A 121 8.87 8.11 9.71
C PHE A 121 8.04 9.38 9.51
N THR A 122 7.00 9.56 10.33
CA THR A 122 6.18 10.79 10.33
C THR A 122 7.03 12.01 10.66
N PHE A 123 7.87 11.92 11.70
CA PHE A 123 8.77 12.99 12.10
C PHE A 123 9.78 13.37 10.99
N ILE A 124 10.38 12.35 10.35
CA ILE A 124 11.29 12.53 9.20
C ILE A 124 10.58 13.13 7.98
N SER A 125 9.31 12.77 7.77
CA SER A 125 8.50 13.28 6.67
C SER A 125 8.17 14.77 6.86
N ILE A 126 7.89 15.20 8.10
CA ILE A 126 7.60 16.60 8.45
C ILE A 126 8.85 17.47 8.32
N THR A 127 10.03 16.97 8.71
CA THR A 127 11.30 17.72 8.60
C THR A 127 11.81 17.87 7.16
N GLY A 128 11.13 17.26 6.16
CA GLY A 128 11.49 17.37 4.75
C GLY A 128 12.69 16.51 4.32
N VAL A 129 13.31 15.77 5.26
CA VAL A 129 14.46 14.90 5.00
C VAL A 129 14.14 13.83 3.94
N ARG A 130 12.88 13.40 3.85
CA ARG A 130 12.40 12.48 2.80
C ARG A 130 12.74 12.97 1.38
N SER A 131 12.53 14.25 1.08
CA SER A 131 12.78 14.78 -0.28
C SER A 131 14.28 14.92 -0.56
N PHE A 132 15.08 15.18 0.48
CA PHE A 132 16.54 15.21 0.40
C PHE A 132 17.11 13.82 0.06
N ILE A 133 16.66 12.78 0.77
CA ILE A 133 17.09 11.39 0.53
C ILE A 133 16.77 10.97 -0.91
N LEU A 134 15.55 11.28 -1.40
CA LEU A 134 15.13 10.91 -2.76
C LEU A 134 15.97 11.60 -3.85
N ARG A 135 16.48 12.81 -3.60
CA ARG A 135 17.38 13.52 -4.54
C ARG A 135 18.81 12.98 -4.50
N SER A 136 19.25 12.50 -3.35
CA SER A 136 20.59 11.94 -3.17
C SER A 136 20.71 10.48 -3.60
N MET A 137 19.60 9.76 -3.85
CA MET A 137 19.64 8.37 -4.28
C MET A 137 20.10 8.22 -5.74
N PRO A 138 21.24 7.55 -6.01
CA PRO A 138 21.63 7.16 -7.35
C PRO A 138 20.58 6.20 -7.94
N LYS A 139 20.29 6.34 -9.24
CA LYS A 139 19.31 5.48 -9.94
C LYS A 139 19.57 3.99 -9.75
N GLY A 140 20.84 3.58 -9.62
CA GLY A 140 21.23 2.19 -9.36
C GLY A 140 20.72 1.64 -8.03
N ILE A 141 20.76 2.43 -6.94
CA ILE A 141 20.26 1.98 -5.62
C ILE A 141 18.73 1.88 -5.65
N ALA A 142 18.05 2.82 -6.30
CA ALA A 142 16.60 2.79 -6.44
C ALA A 142 16.12 1.54 -7.20
N GLN A 143 16.79 1.19 -8.30
CA GLN A 143 16.46 -0.02 -9.07
C GLN A 143 16.80 -1.31 -8.31
N GLY A 144 17.98 -1.36 -7.67
CA GLY A 144 18.37 -2.51 -6.84
C GLY A 144 17.41 -2.77 -5.69
N THR A 145 16.91 -1.70 -5.05
CA THR A 145 15.90 -1.82 -3.97
C THR A 145 14.60 -2.43 -4.49
N GLY A 146 14.14 -1.99 -5.67
CA GLY A 146 12.95 -2.57 -6.31
C GLY A 146 13.10 -4.06 -6.63
N ILE A 147 14.25 -4.46 -7.18
CA ILE A 147 14.57 -5.87 -7.47
C ILE A 147 14.62 -6.70 -6.18
N GLY A 148 15.27 -6.19 -5.13
CA GLY A 148 15.38 -6.87 -3.84
C GLY A 148 14.02 -7.12 -3.18
N ILE A 149 13.14 -6.12 -3.16
CA ILE A 149 11.77 -6.27 -2.63
C ILE A 149 10.98 -7.31 -3.44
N GLY A 150 11.13 -7.31 -4.77
CA GLY A 150 10.50 -8.28 -5.66
C GLY A 150 10.98 -9.71 -5.41
N LEU A 151 12.29 -9.93 -5.34
CA LEU A 151 12.88 -11.24 -5.02
C LEU A 151 12.50 -11.73 -3.62
N PHE A 152 12.40 -10.81 -2.64
CA PHE A 152 11.94 -11.15 -1.30
C PHE A 152 10.49 -11.64 -1.30
N LEU A 153 9.60 -10.93 -2.00
CA LEU A 153 8.21 -11.34 -2.17
C LEU A 153 8.10 -12.68 -2.93
N LEU A 154 8.91 -12.88 -3.96
CA LEU A 154 9.00 -14.15 -4.70
C LEU A 154 9.37 -15.29 -3.76
N LEU A 155 10.39 -15.12 -2.91
CA LEU A 155 10.83 -16.12 -1.95
C LEU A 155 9.71 -16.48 -0.96
N ILE A 156 9.01 -15.48 -0.43
CA ILE A 156 7.90 -15.70 0.50
C ILE A 156 6.75 -16.45 -0.18
N ALA A 157 6.38 -16.04 -1.40
CA ALA A 157 5.34 -16.70 -2.18
C ALA A 157 5.72 -18.15 -2.49
N ALA A 158 6.97 -18.39 -2.92
CA ALA A 158 7.50 -19.71 -3.23
C ALA A 158 7.55 -20.62 -1.99
N ASN A 159 7.84 -20.07 -0.81
CA ASN A 159 7.76 -20.80 0.45
C ASN A 159 6.30 -21.14 0.82
N GLY A 160 5.36 -20.22 0.57
CA GLY A 160 3.93 -20.44 0.81
C GLY A 160 3.28 -21.53 -0.06
N ILE A 161 3.77 -21.73 -1.29
CA ILE A 161 3.30 -22.80 -2.20
C ILE A 161 4.15 -24.08 -2.15
N GLY A 162 5.14 -24.16 -1.25
CA GLY A 162 6.00 -25.34 -1.08
C GLY A 162 7.04 -25.56 -2.19
N LEU A 163 7.27 -24.56 -3.05
CA LEU A 163 8.27 -24.62 -4.14
C LEU A 163 9.69 -24.44 -3.59
N VAL A 164 9.83 -23.75 -2.45
CA VAL A 164 11.09 -23.61 -1.70
C VAL A 164 10.97 -24.40 -0.40
N VAL A 165 11.65 -25.54 -0.34
CA VAL A 165 11.74 -26.40 0.85
C VAL A 165 12.73 -25.79 1.84
N LYS A 166 12.31 -25.62 3.10
CA LYS A 166 13.23 -25.30 4.20
C LYS A 166 14.17 -26.49 4.38
N ASN A 167 15.47 -26.29 4.16
CA ASN A 167 16.50 -27.18 4.67
C ASN A 167 16.82 -26.82 6.11
#